data_AF-A0A2E2NXI3-F1
#
_entry.id   AF-A0A2E2NXI3-F1
#
_cell.length_a   1.000
_cell.length_b   1.000
_cell.length_c   1.000
_cell.angle_alpha   90.00
_cell.angle_beta   90.00
_cell.angle_gamma   90.00
#
_symmetry.space_group_name_H-M   'P 1'
#
loop_
_entity.id
_entity.type
_entity.pdbx_description
1 polymer ?
#
loop_
_entity_poly.entity_id
_entity_poly.type
_entity_poly.pdbx_seq_one_letter_code
_entity_poly.pdbx_strand_id
1 'polypeptide(L)'
;MNNQYQTLSQASKALASQGFVNEIEIKNDKEAIIDGEVCNVENMDIVEFHRFEGMSNPADSSVIYAIEDKEKHCKGVLIEAFGVDASQAASSLLKNLELER
;
A
#
# COMPACT_ATOMS: atom_id res chain seq x y z
N MET A 1 -21.28 5.94 0.89
CA MET A 1 -21.10 4.53 0.50
C MET A 1 -20.01 3.98 1.42
N ASN A 2 -20.37 3.07 2.34
CA ASN A 2 -19.45 2.53 3.34
C ASN A 2 -18.66 1.38 2.71
N ASN A 3 -17.43 1.64 2.26
CA ASN A 3 -16.53 0.59 1.82
C ASN A 3 -15.82 -0.02 3.04
N GLN A 4 -16.50 -0.91 3.75
CA GLN A 4 -15.86 -1.88 4.62
C GLN A 4 -15.67 -3.16 3.81
N TYR A 5 -14.60 -3.21 3.03
CA TYR A 5 -14.17 -4.47 2.44
C TYR A 5 -14.03 -5.50 3.57
N GLN A 6 -14.62 -6.68 3.42
CA GLN A 6 -14.57 -7.70 4.50
C GLN A 6 -13.27 -8.50 4.47
N THR A 7 -12.56 -8.50 3.34
CA THR A 7 -11.32 -9.27 3.16
C THR A 7 -10.35 -8.52 2.26
N LEU A 8 -9.05 -8.80 2.46
CA LEU A 8 -7.97 -8.26 1.63
C LEU A 8 -8.23 -8.51 0.13
N SER A 9 -8.69 -9.70 -0.24
CA SER A 9 -8.98 -10.04 -1.64
C SER A 9 -10.14 -9.23 -2.24
N GLN A 10 -11.08 -8.74 -1.44
CA GLN A 10 -12.13 -7.84 -1.94
C GLN A 10 -11.58 -6.43 -2.15
N ALA A 11 -10.80 -5.93 -1.21
CA ALA A 11 -10.16 -4.63 -1.33
C ALA A 11 -9.21 -4.57 -2.51
N SER A 12 -8.34 -5.58 -2.68
CA SER A 12 -7.41 -5.63 -3.81
C SER A 12 -8.13 -5.65 -5.16
N LYS A 13 -9.24 -6.37 -5.28
CA LYS A 13 -10.07 -6.37 -6.50
C LYS A 13 -10.75 -5.02 -6.77
N ALA A 14 -11.20 -4.33 -5.71
CA ALA A 14 -11.82 -3.03 -5.85
C ALA A 14 -10.79 -1.96 -6.26
N LEU A 15 -9.64 -1.94 -5.58
CA LEU A 15 -8.50 -1.10 -5.92
C LEU A 15 -8.00 -1.37 -7.33
N ALA A 16 -7.93 -2.64 -7.74
CA ALA A 16 -7.65 -3.03 -9.13
C ALA A 16 -8.66 -2.44 -10.13
N SER A 17 -9.96 -2.40 -9.79
CA SER A 17 -10.97 -1.76 -10.64
C SER A 17 -10.84 -0.23 -10.70
N GLN A 18 -10.20 0.39 -9.70
CA GLN A 18 -9.84 1.81 -9.71
C GLN A 18 -8.50 2.07 -10.46
N GLY A 19 -7.84 1.01 -10.93
CA GLY A 19 -6.59 1.05 -11.67
C GLY A 19 -5.34 0.89 -10.81
N PHE A 20 -5.47 0.62 -9.51
CA PHE A 20 -4.36 0.19 -8.66
C PHE A 20 -4.18 -1.33 -8.80
N VAL A 21 -3.76 -1.75 -10.00
CA VAL A 21 -3.61 -3.18 -10.35
C VAL A 21 -2.22 -3.72 -10.03
N ASN A 22 -1.24 -2.83 -9.92
CA ASN A 22 0.16 -3.17 -9.72
C ASN A 22 0.51 -3.22 -8.24
N GLU A 23 1.24 -4.25 -7.84
CA GLU A 23 1.84 -4.30 -6.50
C GLU A 23 3.09 -3.42 -6.46
N ILE A 24 3.24 -2.69 -5.36
CA ILE A 24 4.37 -1.79 -5.14
C ILE A 24 5.46 -2.56 -4.42
N GLU A 25 6.60 -2.73 -5.10
CA GLU A 25 7.79 -3.32 -4.49
C GLU A 25 8.72 -2.20 -3.98
N ILE A 26 8.87 -2.07 -2.67
CA ILE A 26 9.78 -1.08 -2.09
C ILE A 26 11.21 -1.57 -2.25
N LYS A 27 12.04 -0.84 -3.01
CA LYS A 27 13.46 -1.13 -3.13
C LYS A 27 14.25 -0.53 -1.97
N ASN A 28 13.98 0.73 -1.65
CA ASN A 28 14.68 1.50 -0.62
C ASN A 28 13.72 2.56 -0.04
N ASP A 29 14.18 3.31 0.97
CA ASP A 29 13.45 4.42 1.61
C ASP A 29 12.96 5.51 0.63
N LYS A 30 13.50 5.56 -0.59
CA LYS A 30 13.23 6.58 -1.61
C LYS A 30 12.68 6.06 -2.92
N GLU A 31 12.81 4.76 -3.18
CA GLU A 31 12.53 4.17 -4.49
C GLU A 31 11.61 2.97 -4.33
N ALA A 32 10.56 2.93 -5.14
CA ALA A 32 9.65 1.82 -5.26
C ALA A 32 9.48 1.43 -6.73
N ILE A 33 9.15 0.17 -6.98
CA ILE A 33 8.87 -0.34 -8.32
C ILE A 33 7.38 -0.60 -8.46
N ILE A 34 6.79 -0.05 -9.52
CA ILE A 34 5.39 -0.24 -9.90
C ILE A 34 5.38 -0.64 -11.37
N ASP A 35 4.79 -1.80 -11.70
CA ASP A 35 4.74 -2.31 -13.08
C ASP A 35 6.13 -2.45 -13.76
N GLY A 36 7.20 -2.61 -12.97
CA GLY A 36 8.57 -2.64 -13.49
C GLY A 36 9.19 -1.26 -13.74
N GLU A 37 8.48 -0.16 -13.47
CA GLU A 37 9.02 1.19 -13.46
C GLU A 37 9.46 1.63 -12.07
N VAL A 38 10.58 2.34 -11.99
CA VAL A 38 11.09 2.92 -10.75
C VAL A 38 10.44 4.29 -10.50
N CYS A 39 9.71 4.39 -9.40
CA CYS A 39 9.02 5.58 -8.92
C CYS A 39 9.65 6.08 -7.62
N ASN A 40 9.64 7.40 -7.43
CA ASN A 40 10.18 8.02 -6.23
C ASN A 40 9.11 8.07 -5.15
N VAL A 41 9.42 7.54 -3.98
CA VAL A 41 8.53 7.52 -2.81
C VAL A 41 8.19 8.93 -2.35
N GLU A 42 9.09 9.90 -2.54
CA GLU A 42 8.87 11.32 -2.20
C GLU A 42 7.74 11.97 -3.01
N ASN A 43 7.41 11.42 -4.19
CA ASN A 43 6.32 11.90 -5.05
C ASN A 43 5.04 11.08 -4.90
N MET A 44 5.08 10.04 -4.06
CA MET A 44 3.96 9.16 -3.82
C MET A 44 3.06 9.70 -2.71
N ASP A 45 1.76 9.46 -2.85
CA ASP A 45 0.75 9.85 -1.87
C ASP A 45 -0.14 8.66 -1.55
N ILE A 46 -0.45 8.47 -0.26
CA ILE A 46 -1.37 7.42 0.19
C ILE A 46 -2.79 7.93 -0.01
N VAL A 47 -3.41 7.47 -1.08
CA VAL A 47 -4.79 7.82 -1.44
C VAL A 47 -5.77 7.20 -0.45
N GLU A 48 -5.53 5.93 -0.12
CA GLU A 48 -6.42 5.14 0.73
C GLU A 48 -5.66 4.00 1.40
N PHE A 49 -6.06 3.62 2.59
CA PHE A 49 -5.54 2.41 3.23
C PHE A 49 -6.64 1.65 3.96
N HIS A 50 -6.53 0.32 3.97
CA HIS A 50 -7.48 -0.55 4.66
C HIS A 50 -6.73 -1.62 5.45
N ARG A 51 -7.05 -1.72 6.73
CA ARG A 51 -6.54 -2.78 7.60
C ARG A 51 -7.53 -3.92 7.69
N PHE A 52 -7.02 -5.13 7.48
CA PHE A 52 -7.73 -6.39 7.61
C PHE A 52 -7.14 -7.17 8.78
N GLU A 53 -8.00 -7.72 9.62
CA GLU A 53 -7.59 -8.71 10.60
C GLU A 53 -7.65 -10.08 9.93
N GLY A 54 -6.57 -10.86 10.05
CA GLY A 54 -6.49 -12.19 9.47
C GLY A 54 -7.62 -13.07 9.97
N MET A 55 -8.37 -13.66 9.04
CA MET A 55 -9.46 -14.59 9.39
C MET A 55 -8.97 -15.79 10.19
N SER A 56 -7.71 -16.20 10.02
CA SER A 56 -7.13 -17.34 10.73
C SER A 56 -6.57 -16.96 12.09
N ASN A 57 -5.80 -15.86 12.16
CA ASN A 57 -5.12 -15.42 13.36
C ASN A 57 -5.32 -13.89 13.51
N PRO A 58 -5.84 -13.39 14.64
CA PRO A 58 -5.97 -11.95 14.89
C PRO A 58 -4.61 -11.23 14.95
N ALA A 59 -3.53 -11.97 15.22
CA ALA A 59 -2.16 -11.48 15.13
C ALA A 59 -1.68 -11.29 13.67
N ASP A 60 -2.32 -11.95 12.72
CA ASP A 60 -2.01 -11.91 11.29
C ASP A 60 -2.85 -10.80 10.65
N SER A 61 -2.65 -9.57 11.13
CA SER A 61 -3.29 -8.41 10.52
C SER A 61 -2.53 -8.04 9.25
N SER A 62 -3.22 -7.58 8.22
CA SER A 62 -2.60 -7.04 7.00
C SER A 62 -3.17 -5.67 6.70
N VAL A 63 -2.39 -4.79 6.08
CA VAL A 63 -2.85 -3.50 5.59
C VAL A 63 -2.56 -3.43 4.10
N ILE A 64 -3.54 -2.96 3.34
CA ILE A 64 -3.35 -2.57 1.94
C ILE A 64 -3.35 -1.05 1.87
N TYR A 65 -2.35 -0.48 1.21
CA TYR A 65 -2.22 0.94 0.94
C TYR A 65 -2.34 1.16 -0.56
N ALA A 66 -3.29 1.97 -0.99
CA ALA A 66 -3.40 2.47 -2.35
C ALA A 66 -2.55 3.73 -2.45
N ILE A 67 -1.53 3.67 -3.29
CA ILE A 67 -0.55 4.73 -3.43
C ILE A 67 -0.54 5.17 -4.90
N GLU A 68 -0.56 6.47 -5.12
CA GLU A 68 -0.41 7.08 -6.44
C GLU A 68 0.80 8.01 -6.49
N ASP A 69 1.47 8.05 -7.63
CA ASP A 69 2.56 8.98 -7.90
C ASP A 69 1.99 10.25 -8.57
N LYS A 70 2.23 11.40 -7.94
CA LYS A 70 1.74 12.70 -8.41
C LYS A 70 2.37 13.15 -9.73
N GLU A 71 3.55 12.65 -10.09
CA GLU A 71 4.32 13.10 -11.25
C GLU A 71 4.23 12.15 -12.45
N LYS A 72 4.34 10.84 -12.20
CA LYS A 72 4.50 9.81 -13.25
C LYS A 72 3.20 9.10 -13.65
N HIS A 73 2.04 9.48 -13.11
CA HIS A 73 0.77 8.79 -13.34
C HIS A 73 0.82 7.28 -13.01
N CYS A 74 1.84 6.83 -12.27
CA CYS A 74 1.96 5.46 -11.80
C CYS A 74 1.14 5.30 -10.53
N LYS A 75 0.43 4.18 -10.39
CA LYS A 75 -0.36 3.89 -9.19
C LYS A 75 -0.34 2.40 -8.90
N GLY A 76 -0.34 2.06 -7.63
CA GLY A 76 -0.28 0.67 -7.20
C GLY A 76 -0.81 0.46 -5.79
N VAL A 77 -0.79 -0.80 -5.38
CA VAL A 77 -1.14 -1.21 -4.02
C VAL A 77 0.08 -1.77 -3.31
N LEU A 78 0.31 -1.36 -2.08
CA LEU A 78 1.28 -1.96 -1.18
C LEU A 78 0.52 -2.81 -0.16
N ILE A 79 0.79 -4.10 -0.12
CA ILE A 79 0.20 -5.02 0.87
C ILE A 79 1.27 -5.38 1.88
N GLU A 80 1.01 -5.13 3.15
CA GLU A 80 1.96 -5.39 4.23
C GLU A 80 1.31 -6.09 5.42
N ALA A 81 2.10 -6.89 6.13
CA ALA A 81 1.70 -7.43 7.41
C ALA A 81 1.72 -6.33 8.48
N PHE A 82 0.71 -6.28 9.33
CA PHE A 82 0.62 -5.32 10.43
C PHE A 82 1.07 -5.97 11.73
N GLY A 83 2.18 -5.50 12.29
CA GLY A 83 2.70 -6.00 13.56
C GLY A 83 4.21 -6.16 13.54
N VAL A 84 4.70 -7.18 14.24
CA VAL A 84 6.15 -7.46 14.36
C VAL A 84 6.78 -7.95 13.05
N ASP A 85 5.95 -8.48 12.14
CA ASP A 85 6.34 -8.97 10.83
C ASP A 85 6.22 -7.90 9.72
N ALA A 86 5.92 -6.64 10.08
CA ALA A 86 5.89 -5.54 9.12
C ALA A 86 7.29 -5.31 8.54
N SER A 87 7.37 -5.11 7.21
CA SER A 87 8.63 -4.80 6.56
C SER A 87 9.17 -3.47 7.08
N GLN A 88 10.45 -3.46 7.44
CA GLN A 88 11.13 -2.22 7.85
C GLN A 88 11.10 -1.18 6.72
N ALA A 89 11.20 -1.63 5.46
CA ALA A 89 11.14 -0.75 4.29
C ALA A 89 9.75 -0.11 4.14
N ALA A 90 8.67 -0.87 4.37
CA ALA A 90 7.33 -0.32 4.37
C ALA A 90 7.07 0.62 5.54
N SER A 91 7.58 0.28 6.72
CA SER A 91 7.47 1.14 7.90
C SER A 91 8.15 2.50 7.69
N SER A 92 9.34 2.49 7.07
CA SER A 92 10.01 3.72 6.65
C SER A 92 9.20 4.50 5.62
N LEU A 93 8.70 3.83 4.58
CA LEU A 93 7.89 4.46 3.54
C LEU A 93 6.66 5.13 4.13
N LEU A 94 5.87 4.42 4.92
CA LEU A 94 4.69 4.95 5.61
C LEU A 94 5.04 6.15 6.48
N LYS A 95 6.17 6.09 7.19
CA LYS A 95 6.63 7.21 8.01
C LYS A 95 7.00 8.44 7.17
N ASN A 96 7.60 8.26 5.99
CA ASN A 96 7.90 9.35 5.08
C ASN A 96 6.62 9.98 4.51
N LEU A 97 5.63 9.16 4.11
CA LEU A 97 4.35 9.68 3.58
C LEU A 97 3.45 10.30 4.66
N GLU A 98 3.50 9.82 5.92
CA GLU A 98 2.69 10.37 7.03
C GLU A 98 3.26 11.69 7.58
N LEU A 99 4.53 12.01 7.30
CA LEU A 99 5.23 13.17 7.86
C LEU A 99 4.95 14.51 7.18
N GLU A 100 4.15 14.56 6.12
CA GLU A 100 3.68 15.82 5.53
C GLU A 100 2.43 16.33 6.26
N ARG A 101 2.61 16.90 7.46
CA ARG A 101 1.61 17.76 8.14
C ARG A 101 2.13 19.16 8.40
#